data_AF-A0A962EIL4-F1
#
_entry.id   AF-A0A962EIL4-F1
#
_cell.length_a   1.000
_cell.length_b   1.000
_cell.length_c   1.000
_cell.angle_alpha   90.00
_cell.angle_beta   90.00
_cell.angle_gamma   90.00
#
_symmetry.space_group_name_H-M   'P 1'
#
loop_
_entity.id
_entity.type
_entity.pdbx_description
1 polymer ?
#
loop_
_entity_poly.entity_id
_entity_poly.type
_entity_poly.pdbx_seq_one_letter_code
_entity_poly.pdbx_strand_id
1 'polypeptide(L)'
;MRDRVFQRMGLDHQQRILIAGREETLPGNIRSLYAGRLLADGSIDPTFATSGLYQSEWGDDLYVRDLAVLPDGSAYLCASSESASYLLRFLDNGALDTQFVDPVAQTAGYLRLEPFVCDSVEVLAGGRVLVAASERLGPNQYRAAVRVFLASGAPDPGFAGTGVQYLNQGRLTLAAAEQPGRGILVATLPFLGGQLQLIRLNMDGSLDDSFQPILVEDVDSTAFNGGDALGVHPDGRIRLTLPRYNEPRVSNELWPRDGAAQPDVNGFFTPASSPADRLSFGAVTEGPDGRALIGNVLRKAPDNCRRTQHFQHLTRRLYGVSGFQLPGDTSFAPQEGQYAWYPVQPLFNFSNCNEGVIAFRDVALQRDGRILILSSIQQDWQKPMLTRLQGNAFVAAPWDVAPAAMSFPAASDRPYTTVTSDVVIVDGLGTDVQVPAYALGALLSLNYGPYRDAPLWVKNGDVLRLRTTAPAQSGQSRTASLFVGGIRGKNSWASLGDRVQADFVITASQPSLPG
;
A
#
# COMPACT_ATOMS: atom_id res chain seq x y z
N MET A 1 -5.91 33.39 -10.17
CA MET A 1 -6.41 32.08 -10.68
C MET A 1 -5.69 30.99 -9.91
N ARG A 2 -6.31 29.83 -9.68
CA ARG A 2 -5.78 28.78 -8.80
C ARG A 2 -5.79 27.43 -9.51
N ASP A 3 -4.60 26.86 -9.70
CA ASP A 3 -4.45 25.51 -10.23
C ASP A 3 -4.40 24.57 -9.04
N ARG A 4 -5.40 23.69 -8.90
CA ARG A 4 -5.42 22.67 -7.83
C ARG A 4 -5.16 21.32 -8.44
N VAL A 5 -4.22 20.58 -7.85
CA VAL A 5 -3.91 19.22 -8.25
C VAL A 5 -3.86 18.36 -7.01
N PHE A 6 -4.83 17.46 -6.86
CA PHE A 6 -4.75 16.36 -5.91
C PHE A 6 -4.00 15.21 -6.57
N GLN A 7 -3.04 14.64 -5.84
CA GLN A 7 -2.08 13.65 -6.33
C GLN A 7 -2.27 12.30 -5.64
N ARG A 8 -2.75 12.28 -4.40
CA ARG A 8 -2.92 11.06 -3.60
C ARG A 8 -4.28 11.01 -2.94
N MET A 9 -4.79 9.81 -2.74
CA MET A 9 -6.04 9.52 -2.05
C MET A 9 -5.87 8.32 -1.13
N GLY A 10 -6.58 8.30 -0.01
CA GLY A 10 -6.71 7.14 0.85
C GLY A 10 -8.05 7.11 1.56
N LEU A 11 -8.39 5.94 2.11
CA LEU A 11 -9.62 5.70 2.87
C LEU A 11 -9.28 5.27 4.28
N ASP A 12 -10.07 5.72 5.26
CA ASP A 12 -10.03 5.21 6.62
C ASP A 12 -11.07 4.10 6.88
N HIS A 13 -11.18 3.64 8.12
CA HIS A 13 -12.16 2.60 8.48
C HIS A 13 -13.61 3.04 8.32
N GLN A 14 -13.88 4.33 8.46
CA GLN A 14 -15.22 4.89 8.28
C GLN A 14 -15.52 5.20 6.81
N GLN A 15 -14.61 4.82 5.89
CA GLN A 15 -14.72 5.07 4.45
C GLN A 15 -14.71 6.56 4.09
N ARG A 16 -14.23 7.43 5.00
CA ARG A 16 -13.96 8.83 4.68
C ARG A 16 -12.78 8.88 3.72
N ILE A 17 -12.84 9.82 2.79
CA ILE A 17 -11.91 9.94 1.67
C ILE A 17 -10.96 11.09 1.97
N LEU A 18 -9.68 10.78 2.21
CA LEU A 18 -8.64 11.80 2.33
C LEU A 18 -7.98 11.98 0.97
N ILE A 19 -7.83 13.23 0.54
CA ILE A 19 -7.15 13.61 -0.70
C ILE A 19 -6.06 14.63 -0.39
N ALA A 20 -4.93 14.51 -1.07
CA ALA A 20 -3.78 15.36 -0.83
C ALA A 20 -3.14 15.84 -2.12
N GLY A 21 -2.63 17.06 -2.11
CA GLY A 21 -2.04 17.68 -3.29
C GLY A 21 -1.51 19.08 -3.05
N ARG A 22 -1.54 19.89 -4.10
CA ARG A 22 -1.06 21.28 -4.08
C ARG A 22 -2.03 22.23 -4.77
N GLU A 23 -1.98 23.50 -4.37
CA GLU A 23 -2.55 24.62 -5.13
C GLU A 23 -1.41 25.53 -5.59
N GLU A 24 -1.47 25.98 -6.83
CA GLU A 24 -0.63 27.04 -7.36
C GLU A 24 -1.47 28.31 -7.50
N THR A 25 -1.06 29.38 -6.81
CA THR A 25 -1.71 30.69 -6.91
C THR A 25 -0.99 31.58 -7.91
N LEU A 26 -1.71 32.05 -8.94
CA LEU A 26 -1.22 33.01 -9.94
C LEU A 26 -1.83 34.41 -9.74
N PRO A 27 -1.03 35.50 -9.83
CA PRO A 27 0.42 35.55 -10.09
C PRO A 27 1.22 35.49 -8.77
N GLY A 28 2.15 34.54 -8.66
CA GLY A 28 2.98 34.43 -7.44
C GLY A 28 3.69 33.09 -7.25
N ASN A 29 3.30 32.04 -7.98
CA ASN A 29 3.89 30.68 -7.92
C ASN A 29 4.03 30.14 -6.49
N ILE A 30 3.27 30.67 -5.53
CA ILE A 30 3.23 30.10 -4.18
C ILE A 30 2.44 28.82 -4.29
N ARG A 31 3.12 27.72 -4.01
CA ARG A 31 2.54 26.38 -3.98
C ARG A 31 2.41 25.93 -2.54
N SER A 32 1.17 25.93 -2.06
CA SER A 32 0.83 25.38 -0.76
C SER A 32 0.41 23.92 -0.91
N LEU A 33 0.75 23.11 0.09
CA LEU A 33 0.21 21.77 0.25
C LEU A 33 -1.22 21.84 0.77
N TYR A 34 -2.04 20.90 0.31
CA TYR A 34 -3.41 20.74 0.76
C TYR A 34 -3.68 19.29 1.12
N ALA A 35 -4.46 19.11 2.18
CA ALA A 35 -5.14 17.88 2.50
C ALA A 35 -6.62 18.19 2.69
N GLY A 36 -7.51 17.44 2.05
CA GLY A 36 -8.94 17.57 2.22
C GLY A 36 -9.57 16.26 2.62
N ARG A 37 -10.71 16.32 3.32
CA ARG A 37 -11.50 15.13 3.63
C ARG A 37 -12.93 15.24 3.14
N LEU A 38 -13.40 14.16 2.56
CA LEU A 38 -14.80 13.93 2.22
C LEU A 38 -15.34 12.80 3.08
N LEU A 39 -16.65 12.82 3.34
CA LEU A 39 -17.37 11.68 3.91
C LEU A 39 -17.45 10.54 2.88
N ALA A 40 -17.86 9.35 3.34
CA ALA A 40 -18.00 8.17 2.48
C ALA A 40 -18.96 8.37 1.29
N ASP A 41 -19.93 9.27 1.45
CA ASP A 41 -20.88 9.65 0.40
C ASP A 41 -20.29 10.66 -0.62
N GLY A 42 -19.08 11.17 -0.39
CA GLY A 42 -18.37 12.13 -1.23
C GLY A 42 -18.66 13.60 -0.91
N SER A 43 -19.54 13.89 0.06
CA SER A 43 -19.74 15.26 0.56
C SER A 43 -18.50 15.72 1.35
N ILE A 44 -18.26 17.04 1.40
CA ILE A 44 -17.14 17.59 2.19
C ILE A 44 -17.36 17.26 3.67
N ASP A 45 -16.34 16.77 4.35
CA ASP A 45 -16.39 16.61 5.80
C ASP A 45 -16.06 17.95 6.48
N PRO A 46 -17.04 18.68 7.03
CA PRO A 46 -16.79 20.00 7.61
C PRO A 46 -15.98 19.93 8.91
N THR A 47 -15.81 18.75 9.50
CA THR A 47 -15.09 18.54 10.77
C THR A 47 -13.58 18.41 10.59
N PHE A 48 -13.10 18.30 9.35
CA PHE A 48 -11.67 18.19 9.06
C PHE A 48 -11.05 19.57 8.84
N ALA A 49 -10.01 19.87 9.61
CA ALA A 49 -9.25 21.13 9.59
C ALA A 49 -10.21 22.34 9.56
N THR A 50 -10.04 23.24 8.60
CA THR A 50 -10.97 24.37 8.42
C THR A 50 -11.89 24.09 7.24
N SER A 51 -13.16 23.77 7.54
CA SER A 51 -14.20 23.51 6.52
C SER A 51 -13.84 22.39 5.53
N GLY A 52 -13.21 21.33 6.01
CA GLY A 52 -12.85 20.15 5.23
C GLY A 52 -11.49 20.23 4.55
N LEU A 53 -10.72 21.29 4.77
CA LEU A 53 -9.47 21.54 4.08
C LEU A 53 -8.38 22.04 5.04
N TYR A 54 -7.24 21.38 4.99
CA TYR A 54 -5.98 21.88 5.49
C TYR A 54 -5.21 22.54 4.33
N GLN A 55 -4.62 23.70 4.61
CA GLN A 55 -3.67 24.37 3.73
C GLN A 55 -2.40 24.67 4.53
N SER A 56 -1.25 24.37 3.96
CA SER A 56 0.02 24.73 4.59
C SER A 56 0.33 26.22 4.46
N GLU A 57 0.93 26.79 5.50
CA GLU A 57 1.26 28.23 5.55
C GLU A 57 2.58 28.59 4.82
N TRP A 58 3.42 27.60 4.53
CA TRP A 58 4.64 27.75 3.75
C TRP A 58 4.43 27.50 2.24
N GLY A 59 5.38 27.99 1.42
CA GLY A 59 5.29 27.97 -0.04
C GLY A 59 6.53 27.38 -0.71
N ASP A 60 6.68 26.05 -0.64
CA ASP A 60 7.95 25.36 -0.98
C ASP A 60 7.95 24.57 -2.31
N ASP A 61 7.09 24.90 -3.29
CA ASP A 61 6.96 24.15 -4.57
C ASP A 61 6.86 22.63 -4.38
N LEU A 62 6.15 22.22 -3.33
CA LEU A 62 6.07 20.83 -2.95
C LEU A 62 5.08 20.08 -3.84
N TYR A 63 5.46 18.86 -4.18
CA TYR A 63 4.58 17.84 -4.75
C TYR A 63 4.26 16.84 -3.64
N VAL A 64 2.98 16.51 -3.47
CA VAL A 64 2.63 15.35 -2.64
C VAL A 64 3.11 14.10 -3.35
N ARG A 65 4.02 13.39 -2.68
CA ARG A 65 4.65 12.18 -3.18
C ARG A 65 3.89 10.96 -2.73
N ASP A 66 3.41 10.93 -1.49
CA ASP A 66 2.60 9.83 -0.96
C ASP A 66 1.73 10.23 0.24
N LEU A 67 0.70 9.43 0.53
CA LEU A 67 -0.26 9.62 1.61
C LEU A 67 -0.58 8.25 2.23
N ALA A 68 -0.26 8.06 3.51
CA ALA A 68 -0.67 6.90 4.29
C ALA A 68 -1.80 7.28 5.25
N VAL A 69 -3.01 6.78 4.98
CA VAL A 69 -4.19 6.98 5.83
C VAL A 69 -4.32 5.82 6.81
N LEU A 70 -4.55 6.13 8.08
CA LEU A 70 -4.71 5.17 9.16
C LEU A 70 -6.19 4.89 9.47
N PRO A 71 -6.51 3.79 10.18
CA PRO A 71 -7.89 3.35 10.42
C PRO A 71 -8.69 4.38 11.23
N ASP A 72 -8.03 5.05 12.16
CA ASP A 72 -8.61 6.11 12.99
C ASP A 72 -8.91 7.40 12.20
N GLY A 73 -8.49 7.48 10.93
CA GLY A 73 -8.65 8.64 10.06
C GLY A 73 -7.55 9.69 10.19
N SER A 74 -6.56 9.41 11.03
CA SER A 74 -5.30 10.15 11.05
C SER A 74 -4.46 9.78 9.81
N ALA A 75 -3.44 10.57 9.46
CA ALA A 75 -2.64 10.29 8.28
C ALA A 75 -1.18 10.78 8.38
N TYR A 76 -0.33 10.24 7.49
CA TYR A 76 0.99 10.76 7.18
C TYR A 76 1.04 11.21 5.72
N LEU A 77 1.63 12.37 5.47
CA LEU A 77 1.78 12.94 4.14
C LEU A 77 3.23 13.25 3.85
N CYS A 78 3.71 12.68 2.75
CA CYS A 78 5.06 12.85 2.24
C CYS A 78 5.02 13.82 1.07
N ALA A 79 5.81 14.88 1.12
CA ALA A 79 5.87 15.88 0.06
C ALA A 79 7.29 16.35 -0.20
N SER A 80 7.64 16.54 -1.48
CA SER A 80 9.01 16.86 -1.90
C SER A 80 9.01 17.85 -3.06
N SER A 81 10.05 18.68 -3.10
CA SER A 81 10.42 19.56 -4.21
C SER A 81 11.89 19.36 -4.58
N GLU A 82 12.39 20.18 -5.50
CA GLU A 82 13.83 20.21 -5.82
C GLU A 82 14.69 20.70 -4.67
N SER A 83 14.14 21.43 -3.69
CA SER A 83 14.89 22.04 -2.59
C SER A 83 14.55 21.46 -1.23
N ALA A 84 13.30 21.06 -1.00
CA ALA A 84 12.82 20.65 0.32
C ALA A 84 12.06 19.33 0.27
N SER A 85 11.97 18.65 1.41
CA SER A 85 11.13 17.47 1.58
C SER A 85 10.63 17.39 3.01
N TYR A 86 9.37 16.99 3.16
CA TYR A 86 8.66 17.01 4.43
C TYR A 86 7.84 15.75 4.62
N LEU A 87 7.78 15.31 5.88
CA LEU A 87 6.84 14.33 6.37
C LEU A 87 5.93 15.01 7.38
N LEU A 88 4.63 15.10 7.07
CA LEU A 88 3.61 15.70 7.92
C LEU A 88 2.79 14.60 8.58
N ARG A 89 2.36 14.86 9.82
CA ARG A 89 1.43 14.00 10.57
C ARG A 89 0.14 14.76 10.84
N PHE A 90 -0.99 14.19 10.43
CA PHE A 90 -2.33 14.71 10.70
C PHE A 90 -3.05 13.84 11.72
N LEU A 91 -3.77 14.47 12.64
CA LEU A 91 -4.79 13.84 13.47
C LEU A 91 -6.06 13.56 12.65
N ASP A 92 -6.99 12.80 13.23
CA ASP A 92 -8.28 12.48 12.60
C ASP A 92 -9.20 13.70 12.42
N ASN A 93 -8.87 14.85 13.01
CA ASN A 93 -9.59 16.10 12.81
C ASN A 93 -8.89 17.00 11.78
N GLY A 94 -7.82 16.53 11.13
CA GLY A 94 -7.07 17.29 10.13
C GLY A 94 -6.14 18.37 10.66
N ALA A 95 -6.04 18.54 11.99
CA ALA A 95 -4.97 19.32 12.58
C ALA A 95 -3.64 18.57 12.47
N LEU A 96 -2.53 19.31 12.40
CA LEU A 96 -1.20 18.71 12.53
C LEU A 96 -1.02 18.18 13.96
N ASP A 97 -0.43 16.98 14.07
CA ASP A 97 -0.16 16.34 15.35
C ASP A 97 1.03 17.00 16.05
N THR A 98 0.76 17.77 17.11
CA THR A 98 1.81 18.52 17.80
C THR A 98 2.76 17.64 18.61
N GLN A 99 2.45 16.35 18.78
CA GLN A 99 3.34 15.37 19.43
C GLN A 99 4.35 14.75 18.45
N PHE A 100 4.15 14.96 17.14
CA PHE A 100 5.10 14.59 16.10
C PHE A 100 6.08 15.75 15.89
N VAL A 101 7.27 15.65 16.46
CA VAL A 101 8.21 16.78 16.57
C VAL A 101 9.52 16.47 15.85
N ASP A 102 9.97 17.42 15.04
CA ASP A 102 11.31 17.41 14.46
C ASP A 102 12.35 17.56 15.57
N PRO A 103 13.21 16.56 15.85
CA PRO A 103 14.16 16.65 16.95
C PRO A 103 15.26 17.68 16.71
N VAL A 104 15.49 18.09 15.46
CA VAL A 104 16.52 19.09 15.11
C VAL A 104 15.90 20.48 15.10
N ALA A 105 14.81 20.67 14.35
CA ALA A 105 14.17 21.98 14.19
C ALA A 105 13.19 22.32 15.33
N GLN A 106 12.89 21.36 16.22
CA GLN A 106 11.91 21.49 17.32
C GLN A 106 10.53 21.96 16.82
N THR A 107 10.20 21.60 15.58
CA THR A 107 8.93 22.00 14.95
C THR A 107 7.92 20.87 15.11
N ALA A 108 6.70 21.24 15.51
CA ALA A 108 5.61 20.30 15.77
C ALA A 108 4.74 20.09 14.52
N GLY A 109 4.27 18.86 14.31
CA GLY A 109 3.39 18.49 13.20
C GLY A 109 4.08 17.94 11.96
N TYR A 110 5.36 18.22 11.78
CA TYR A 110 6.11 17.80 10.59
C TYR A 110 7.61 17.69 10.83
N LEU A 111 8.28 16.90 9.99
CA LEU A 111 9.73 16.77 9.92
C LEU A 111 10.25 17.38 8.62
N ARG A 112 11.37 18.08 8.69
CA ARG A 112 12.15 18.44 7.50
C ARG A 112 13.14 17.32 7.21
N LEU A 113 13.02 16.71 6.04
CA LEU A 113 13.74 15.49 5.70
C LEU A 113 15.09 15.72 5.01
N GLU A 114 15.48 16.96 4.75
CA GLU A 114 16.73 17.29 4.05
C GLU A 114 17.96 16.60 4.66
N PRO A 115 18.92 16.13 3.82
CA PRO A 115 18.97 16.25 2.36
C PRO A 115 18.18 15.16 1.61
N PHE A 116 17.30 14.42 2.27
CA PHE A 116 16.57 13.31 1.67
C PHE A 116 15.32 13.75 0.94
N VAL A 117 15.10 13.19 -0.25
CA VAL A 117 13.84 13.26 -0.99
C VAL A 117 12.93 12.16 -0.48
N CYS A 118 11.69 12.51 -0.16
CA CYS A 118 10.67 11.55 0.22
C CYS A 118 9.95 11.01 -1.04
N ASP A 119 9.96 9.70 -1.24
CA ASP A 119 9.40 9.05 -2.44
C ASP A 119 8.12 8.26 -2.12
N SER A 120 8.10 7.54 -0.99
CA SER A 120 6.90 6.90 -0.44
C SER A 120 6.92 6.91 1.08
N VAL A 121 5.75 6.79 1.70
CA VAL A 121 5.59 6.68 3.16
C VAL A 121 4.76 5.46 3.49
N GLU A 122 5.19 4.70 4.48
CA GLU A 122 4.45 3.55 5.01
C GLU A 122 4.45 3.57 6.54
N VAL A 123 3.34 3.17 7.16
CA VAL A 123 3.31 2.93 8.60
C VAL A 123 3.54 1.44 8.86
N LEU A 124 4.65 1.15 9.54
CA LEU A 124 5.11 -0.19 9.91
C LEU A 124 4.35 -0.77 11.10
N ALA A 125 4.60 -2.05 11.37
CA ALA A 125 4.17 -2.69 12.62
C ALA A 125 4.64 -1.89 13.85
N GLY A 126 3.73 -1.71 14.82
CA GLY A 126 4.03 -0.98 16.06
C GLY A 126 3.99 0.54 15.93
N GLY A 127 3.50 1.09 14.81
CA GLY A 127 3.27 2.53 14.64
C GLY A 127 4.50 3.34 14.27
N ARG A 128 5.61 2.68 13.95
CA ARG A 128 6.78 3.32 13.34
C ARG A 128 6.47 3.74 11.90
N VAL A 129 7.19 4.74 11.40
CA VAL A 129 6.95 5.33 10.09
C VAL A 129 8.17 5.13 9.22
N LEU A 130 7.99 4.43 8.11
CA LEU A 130 9.01 4.23 7.10
C LEU A 130 8.86 5.28 6.00
N VAL A 131 9.99 5.81 5.56
CA VAL A 131 10.11 6.65 4.37
C VAL A 131 11.09 6.00 3.40
N ALA A 132 10.61 5.65 2.21
CA ALA A 132 11.48 5.37 1.07
C ALA A 132 12.09 6.68 0.61
N ALA A 133 13.41 6.77 0.61
CA ALA A 133 14.09 8.05 0.45
C ALA A 133 15.30 8.00 -0.47
N SER A 134 15.58 9.12 -1.12
CA SER A 134 16.81 9.31 -1.91
C SER A 134 17.61 10.47 -1.31
N GLU A 135 18.78 10.20 -0.72
CA GLU A 135 19.69 11.22 -0.21
C GLU A 135 20.23 12.04 -1.37
N ARG A 136 20.05 13.37 -1.35
CA ARG A 136 20.60 14.25 -2.38
C ARG A 136 22.03 14.65 -2.01
N LEU A 137 23.00 14.20 -2.79
CA LEU A 137 24.42 14.50 -2.62
C LEU A 137 24.88 15.71 -3.47
N GLY A 138 24.11 16.04 -4.52
CA GLY A 138 24.38 17.14 -5.44
C GLY A 138 23.43 17.13 -6.63
N PRO A 139 23.64 18.01 -7.64
CA PRO A 139 22.84 18.04 -8.86
C PRO A 139 22.90 16.67 -9.56
N ASN A 140 21.74 16.02 -9.72
CA ASN A 140 21.66 14.69 -10.31
C ASN A 140 22.59 13.64 -9.63
N GLN A 141 22.86 13.78 -8.34
CA GLN A 141 23.60 12.80 -7.56
C GLN A 141 22.78 12.42 -6.34
N TYR A 142 22.42 11.15 -6.26
CA TYR A 142 21.60 10.62 -5.19
C TYR A 142 22.21 9.34 -4.63
N ARG A 143 21.81 8.98 -3.42
CA ARG A 143 22.07 7.67 -2.82
C ARG A 143 20.75 7.12 -2.32
N ALA A 144 20.43 5.88 -2.67
CA ALA A 144 19.22 5.23 -2.18
C ALA A 144 19.32 5.03 -0.67
N ALA A 145 18.24 5.31 0.04
CA ALA A 145 18.12 5.12 1.47
C ALA A 145 16.71 4.70 1.88
N VAL A 146 16.61 4.15 3.09
CA VAL A 146 15.36 3.96 3.81
C VAL A 146 15.50 4.63 5.17
N ARG A 147 14.51 5.42 5.56
CA ARG A 147 14.47 6.05 6.88
C ARG A 147 13.31 5.50 7.68
N VAL A 148 13.52 5.27 8.97
CA VAL A 148 12.47 4.86 9.90
C VAL A 148 12.45 5.82 11.08
N PHE A 149 11.24 6.27 11.41
CA PHE A 149 10.96 7.16 12.53
C PHE A 149 10.03 6.47 13.53
N LEU A 150 10.15 6.86 14.79
CA LEU A 150 9.16 6.56 15.82
C LEU A 150 7.90 7.39 15.57
N ALA A 151 6.78 6.99 16.20
CA ALA A 151 5.52 7.73 16.13
C ALA A 151 5.63 9.19 16.65
N SER A 152 6.66 9.51 17.42
CA SER A 152 6.97 10.88 17.88
C SER A 152 7.70 11.74 16.86
N GLY A 153 8.19 11.17 15.75
CA GLY A 153 9.00 11.88 14.75
C GLY A 153 10.51 11.79 14.95
N ALA A 154 10.98 11.24 16.07
CA ALA A 154 12.39 10.95 16.27
C ALA A 154 12.87 9.81 15.34
N PRO A 155 14.08 9.85 14.76
CA PRO A 155 14.68 8.71 14.07
C PRO A 155 14.68 7.46 14.96
N ASP A 156 14.33 6.31 14.41
CA ASP A 156 14.29 5.06 15.17
C ASP A 156 15.71 4.48 15.36
N PRO A 157 16.27 4.48 16.58
CA PRO A 157 17.61 3.93 16.81
C PRO A 157 17.67 2.41 16.62
N GLY A 158 16.54 1.71 16.66
CA GLY A 158 16.45 0.27 16.39
C GLY A 158 16.63 -0.08 14.92
N PHE A 159 16.64 0.90 14.00
CA PHE A 159 16.84 0.70 12.58
C PHE A 159 18.20 1.25 12.14
N ALA A 160 19.11 0.36 11.78
CA ALA A 160 20.49 0.67 11.37
C ALA A 160 21.25 1.58 12.37
N GLY A 161 20.88 1.53 13.65
CA GLY A 161 21.45 2.33 14.74
C GLY A 161 21.14 3.83 14.72
N THR A 162 20.64 4.37 13.60
CA THR A 162 20.49 5.82 13.36
C THR A 162 19.15 6.21 12.76
N GLY A 163 18.27 5.25 12.50
CA GLY A 163 17.01 5.45 11.79
C GLY A 163 17.18 5.60 10.28
N VAL A 164 18.38 5.37 9.73
CA VAL A 164 18.66 5.46 8.29
C VAL A 164 19.54 4.30 7.83
N GLN A 165 19.06 3.58 6.82
CA GLN A 165 19.85 2.58 6.10
C GLN A 165 20.18 3.12 4.71
N TYR A 166 21.47 3.21 4.40
CA TYR A 166 21.97 3.53 3.05
C TYR A 166 22.12 2.27 2.22
N LEU A 167 21.77 2.35 0.94
CA LEU A 167 21.78 1.22 0.02
C LEU A 167 22.83 1.42 -1.06
N ASN A 168 23.76 0.47 -1.16
CA ASN A 168 24.80 0.46 -2.19
C ASN A 168 24.27 0.00 -3.56
N GLN A 169 23.09 -0.61 -3.56
CA GLN A 169 22.45 -1.27 -4.70
C GLN A 169 21.71 -0.29 -5.61
N GLY A 170 21.56 0.97 -5.22
CA GLY A 170 20.78 1.94 -5.98
C GLY A 170 21.15 3.39 -5.71
N ARG A 171 20.80 4.24 -6.69
CA ARG A 171 20.87 5.69 -6.59
C ARG A 171 19.54 6.28 -6.09
N LEU A 172 18.42 5.68 -6.48
CA LEU A 172 17.07 6.10 -6.11
C LEU A 172 16.36 4.98 -5.37
N THR A 173 15.65 5.34 -4.30
CA THR A 173 14.63 4.46 -3.69
C THR A 173 13.28 4.88 -4.24
N LEU A 174 12.56 3.97 -4.87
CA LEU A 174 11.28 4.30 -5.48
C LEU A 174 10.10 4.01 -4.56
N ALA A 175 10.18 2.92 -3.83
CA ALA A 175 9.13 2.43 -2.96
C ALA A 175 9.72 1.51 -1.90
N ALA A 176 9.06 1.43 -0.76
CA ALA A 176 9.31 0.40 0.23
C ALA A 176 7.97 -0.07 0.80
N ALA A 177 7.93 -1.36 1.15
CA ALA A 177 6.75 -2.02 1.66
C ALA A 177 7.15 -3.04 2.73
N GLU A 178 6.55 -3.01 3.92
CA GLU A 178 6.80 -4.04 4.93
C GLU A 178 6.18 -5.36 4.48
N GLN A 179 7.00 -6.41 4.46
CA GLN A 179 6.58 -7.78 4.27
C GLN A 179 6.35 -8.42 5.65
N PRO A 180 5.09 -8.59 6.08
CA PRO A 180 4.79 -8.90 7.48
C PRO A 180 5.47 -10.17 7.96
N GLY A 181 6.12 -10.06 9.13
CA GLY A 181 6.88 -11.13 9.76
C GLY A 181 8.22 -11.48 9.10
N ARG A 182 8.64 -10.74 8.07
CA ARG A 182 9.85 -11.05 7.29
C ARG A 182 10.83 -9.90 7.19
N GLY A 183 10.35 -8.69 6.91
CA GLY A 183 11.23 -7.54 6.74
C GLY A 183 10.60 -6.44 5.91
N ILE A 184 11.42 -5.63 5.28
CA ILE A 184 11.03 -4.49 4.45
C ILE A 184 11.54 -4.71 3.04
N LEU A 185 10.64 -4.77 2.06
CA LEU A 185 11.00 -4.79 0.65
C LEU A 185 11.31 -3.37 0.19
N VAL A 186 12.36 -3.21 -0.60
CA VAL A 186 12.80 -1.91 -1.10
C VAL A 186 13.08 -1.99 -2.58
N ALA A 187 12.32 -1.22 -3.37
CA ALA A 187 12.52 -1.08 -4.81
C ALA A 187 13.48 0.07 -5.07
N THR A 188 14.61 -0.24 -5.72
CA THR A 188 15.66 0.73 -6.03
C THR A 188 15.99 0.75 -7.51
N LEU A 189 16.56 1.87 -7.97
CA LEU A 189 17.13 2.01 -9.31
C LEU A 189 18.57 2.53 -9.24
N PRO A 190 19.51 1.93 -9.99
CA PRO A 190 20.90 2.40 -10.04
C PRO A 190 21.04 3.70 -10.84
N PHE A 191 20.21 3.92 -11.85
CA PHE A 191 20.11 5.14 -12.65
C PHE A 191 18.77 5.16 -13.42
N LEU A 192 18.40 6.30 -14.02
CA LEU A 192 17.20 6.41 -14.85
C LEU A 192 17.31 5.48 -16.08
N GLY A 193 16.32 4.61 -16.29
CA GLY A 193 16.36 3.56 -17.31
C GLY A 193 17.24 2.35 -16.97
N GLY A 194 17.73 2.25 -15.73
CA GLY A 194 18.41 1.05 -15.23
C GLY A 194 17.43 -0.07 -14.85
N GLN A 195 17.98 -1.25 -14.55
CA GLN A 195 17.21 -2.38 -14.04
C GLN A 195 16.68 -2.09 -12.64
N LEU A 196 15.38 -2.29 -12.42
CA LEU A 196 14.78 -2.20 -11.08
C LEU A 196 15.29 -3.36 -10.23
N GLN A 197 15.77 -3.03 -9.03
CA GLN A 197 16.21 -4.01 -8.06
C GLN A 197 15.29 -3.97 -6.86
N LEU A 198 14.65 -5.11 -6.56
CA LEU A 198 13.95 -5.31 -5.31
C LEU A 198 14.86 -6.12 -4.37
N ILE A 199 15.15 -5.53 -3.22
CA ILE A 199 15.87 -6.19 -2.13
C ILE A 199 14.97 -6.27 -0.89
N ARG A 200 15.38 -7.06 0.09
CA ARG A 200 14.74 -7.08 1.42
C ARG A 200 15.73 -6.68 2.49
N LEU A 201 15.28 -5.82 3.39
CA LEU A 201 15.95 -5.51 4.65
C LEU A 201 15.25 -6.28 5.78
N ASN A 202 15.99 -6.67 6.80
CA ASN A 202 15.42 -7.07 8.08
C ASN A 202 14.77 -5.86 8.77
N MET A 203 13.93 -6.11 9.78
CA MET A 203 13.24 -5.04 10.52
C MET A 203 14.18 -4.13 11.33
N ASP A 204 15.45 -4.54 11.51
CA ASP A 204 16.52 -3.74 12.10
C ASP A 204 17.33 -2.94 11.06
N GLY A 205 16.96 -3.01 9.78
CA GLY A 205 17.60 -2.30 8.68
C GLY A 205 18.81 -2.99 8.04
N SER A 206 19.28 -4.11 8.59
CA SER A 206 20.32 -4.93 7.94
C SER A 206 19.79 -5.57 6.65
N LEU A 207 20.66 -5.89 5.69
CA LEU A 207 20.24 -6.60 4.48
C LEU A 207 19.82 -8.04 4.83
N ASP A 208 18.72 -8.51 4.24
CA ASP A 208 18.30 -9.90 4.39
C ASP A 208 18.95 -10.78 3.32
N ASP A 209 20.03 -11.46 3.69
CA ASP A 209 20.79 -12.36 2.80
C ASP A 209 19.99 -13.62 2.39
N SER A 210 18.87 -13.93 3.07
CA SER A 210 18.00 -15.05 2.69
C SER A 210 17.08 -14.70 1.51
N PHE A 211 16.91 -13.41 1.22
CA PHE A 211 16.10 -12.95 0.10
C PHE A 211 16.91 -12.97 -1.19
N GLN A 212 16.37 -13.61 -2.21
CA GLN A 212 16.96 -13.55 -3.55
C GLN A 212 16.50 -12.23 -4.21
N PRO A 213 17.41 -11.30 -4.55
CA PRO A 213 17.00 -10.03 -5.15
C PRO A 213 16.24 -10.24 -6.46
N ILE A 214 15.13 -9.53 -6.62
CA ILE A 214 14.38 -9.53 -7.88
C ILE A 214 14.92 -8.42 -8.76
N LEU A 215 15.26 -8.78 -9.99
CA LEU A 215 15.77 -7.87 -11.00
C LEU A 215 14.75 -7.77 -12.13
N VAL A 216 14.22 -6.57 -12.38
CA VAL A 216 13.26 -6.34 -13.46
C VAL A 216 13.84 -5.37 -14.49
N GLU A 217 13.97 -5.87 -15.72
CA GLU A 217 14.45 -5.11 -16.88
C GLU A 217 13.32 -4.33 -17.54
N ASP A 218 13.70 -3.38 -18.41
CA ASP A 218 12.79 -2.58 -19.24
C ASP A 218 11.68 -1.87 -18.47
N VAL A 219 11.98 -1.32 -17.29
CA VAL A 219 11.03 -0.51 -16.51
C VAL A 219 11.09 0.94 -16.97
N ASP A 220 9.94 1.54 -17.30
CA ASP A 220 9.87 2.99 -17.50
C ASP A 220 9.91 3.71 -16.14
N SER A 221 11.13 4.02 -15.69
CA SER A 221 11.37 4.71 -14.43
C SER A 221 10.76 6.11 -14.37
N THR A 222 10.44 6.73 -15.52
CA THR A 222 9.85 8.09 -15.56
C THR A 222 8.33 8.07 -15.39
N ALA A 223 7.70 6.92 -15.65
CA ALA A 223 6.29 6.66 -15.42
C ALA A 223 6.01 6.00 -14.06
N PHE A 224 7.05 5.76 -13.25
CA PHE A 224 6.93 5.10 -11.95
C PHE A 224 6.36 6.05 -10.89
N ASN A 225 5.18 5.71 -10.37
CA ASN A 225 4.56 6.41 -9.24
C ASN A 225 4.79 5.55 -7.98
N GLY A 226 5.74 5.95 -7.14
CA GLY A 226 6.42 5.09 -6.17
C GLY A 226 5.52 4.28 -5.26
N GLY A 227 4.60 4.98 -4.59
CA GLY A 227 3.68 4.37 -3.63
C GLY A 227 2.58 3.48 -4.19
N ASP A 228 2.56 3.17 -5.49
CA ASP A 228 1.54 2.27 -6.10
C ASP A 228 2.16 1.01 -6.71
N ALA A 229 3.40 1.09 -7.16
CA ALA A 229 4.02 0.05 -7.98
C ALA A 229 4.49 -1.19 -7.18
N LEU A 230 4.86 -1.02 -5.91
CA LEU A 230 5.23 -2.11 -5.01
C LEU A 230 4.10 -2.35 -4.01
N GLY A 231 3.61 -3.58 -3.96
CA GLY A 231 2.64 -4.01 -2.96
C GLY A 231 3.07 -5.31 -2.31
N VAL A 232 2.76 -5.47 -1.03
CA VAL A 232 2.84 -6.77 -0.37
C VAL A 232 1.44 -7.32 -0.28
N HIS A 233 1.25 -8.43 -0.96
CA HIS A 233 0.07 -9.23 -0.86
C HIS A 233 0.04 -9.88 0.53
N PRO A 234 -1.10 -9.90 1.24
CA PRO A 234 -1.11 -10.39 2.62
C PRO A 234 -0.71 -11.85 2.90
N ASP A 235 -0.44 -12.72 1.90
CA ASP A 235 0.27 -14.02 2.09
C ASP A 235 1.81 -13.85 2.09
N GLY A 236 2.28 -12.62 2.02
CA GLY A 236 3.67 -12.24 1.89
C GLY A 236 4.20 -12.26 0.45
N ARG A 237 3.42 -12.65 -0.57
CA ARG A 237 3.87 -12.50 -1.97
C ARG A 237 3.98 -11.03 -2.35
N ILE A 238 4.75 -10.79 -3.40
CA ILE A 238 5.19 -9.44 -3.77
C ILE A 238 4.51 -9.08 -5.07
N ARG A 239 3.74 -7.99 -5.09
CA ARG A 239 3.20 -7.41 -6.30
C ARG A 239 4.15 -6.34 -6.82
N LEU A 240 4.50 -6.44 -8.09
CA LEU A 240 5.16 -5.39 -8.86
C LEU A 240 4.28 -5.00 -10.04
N THR A 241 3.80 -3.75 -10.04
CA THR A 241 3.02 -3.17 -11.13
C THR A 241 3.86 -2.09 -11.82
N LEU A 242 4.34 -2.38 -13.03
CA LEU A 242 5.43 -1.63 -13.65
C LEU A 242 5.07 -1.23 -15.10
N PRO A 243 5.13 0.06 -15.47
CA PRO A 243 5.13 0.46 -16.87
C PRO A 243 6.42 -0.03 -17.55
N ARG A 244 6.29 -0.54 -18.79
CA ARG A 244 7.44 -1.02 -19.56
C ARG A 244 8.03 0.07 -20.45
N TYR A 245 9.35 0.08 -20.58
CA TYR A 245 10.07 1.04 -21.40
C TYR A 245 9.84 0.79 -22.89
N ASN A 246 9.65 1.85 -23.68
CA ASN A 246 9.38 1.81 -25.13
C ASN A 246 8.17 0.96 -25.60
N GLU A 247 7.41 0.40 -24.68
CA GLU A 247 6.18 -0.33 -24.97
C GLU A 247 5.03 0.36 -24.24
N PRO A 248 3.90 0.63 -24.90
CA PRO A 248 2.71 1.15 -24.23
C PRO A 248 2.03 0.03 -23.44
N ARG A 249 2.73 -0.49 -22.42
CA ARG A 249 2.35 -1.66 -21.64
C ARG A 249 2.64 -1.48 -20.16
N VAL A 250 1.83 -2.15 -19.34
CA VAL A 250 2.06 -2.29 -17.89
C VAL A 250 2.11 -3.77 -17.56
N SER A 251 3.12 -4.21 -16.81
CA SER A 251 3.15 -5.54 -16.23
C SER A 251 2.58 -5.51 -14.83
N ASN A 252 1.80 -6.51 -14.45
CA ASN A 252 1.40 -6.77 -13.07
C ASN A 252 1.88 -8.17 -12.71
N GLU A 253 2.97 -8.21 -11.95
CA GLU A 253 3.71 -9.42 -11.63
C GLU A 253 3.51 -9.75 -10.15
N LEU A 254 3.25 -11.02 -9.86
CA LEU A 254 3.17 -11.54 -8.50
C LEU A 254 4.32 -12.49 -8.28
N TRP A 255 5.23 -12.12 -7.38
CA TRP A 255 6.46 -12.84 -7.10
C TRP A 255 6.36 -13.61 -5.77
N PRO A 256 7.08 -14.75 -5.67
CA PRO A 256 7.22 -15.45 -4.40
C PRO A 256 7.78 -14.56 -3.30
N ARG A 257 7.33 -14.79 -2.08
CA ARG A 257 7.73 -14.03 -0.88
C ARG A 257 9.25 -14.01 -0.62
N ASP A 258 9.97 -15.00 -1.13
CA ASP A 258 11.42 -15.18 -0.94
C ASP A 258 12.26 -14.62 -2.11
N GLY A 259 11.60 -14.05 -3.13
CA GLY A 259 12.29 -13.44 -4.27
C GLY A 259 12.79 -14.44 -5.33
N ALA A 260 12.07 -15.53 -5.57
CA ALA A 260 12.50 -16.56 -6.53
C ALA A 260 12.74 -16.00 -7.95
N ALA A 261 13.49 -16.73 -8.79
CA ALA A 261 13.98 -16.26 -10.09
C ALA A 261 12.91 -15.85 -11.13
N GLN A 262 11.63 -16.17 -10.90
CA GLN A 262 10.52 -15.83 -11.79
C GLN A 262 9.25 -15.53 -10.98
N PRO A 263 8.34 -14.69 -11.50
CA PRO A 263 7.05 -14.46 -10.88
C PRO A 263 6.13 -15.68 -10.99
N ASP A 264 5.29 -15.92 -9.98
CA ASP A 264 4.22 -16.93 -9.98
C ASP A 264 3.14 -16.59 -11.02
N VAL A 265 2.88 -15.30 -11.23
CA VAL A 265 1.92 -14.78 -12.20
C VAL A 265 2.53 -13.59 -12.91
N ASN A 266 2.50 -13.60 -14.25
CA ASN A 266 2.90 -12.48 -15.06
C ASN A 266 1.75 -12.07 -15.99
N GLY A 267 1.16 -10.90 -15.72
CA GLY A 267 0.13 -10.31 -16.58
C GLY A 267 0.65 -9.08 -17.30
N PHE A 268 0.56 -9.06 -18.63
CA PHE A 268 0.84 -7.87 -19.44
C PHE A 268 -0.44 -7.18 -19.89
N PHE A 269 -0.44 -5.85 -19.79
CA PHE A 269 -1.48 -4.96 -20.30
C PHE A 269 -0.97 -4.23 -21.55
N THR A 270 -1.73 -4.23 -22.65
CA THR A 270 -1.34 -3.58 -23.92
C THR A 270 -2.47 -2.70 -24.50
N PRO A 271 -2.76 -1.52 -23.90
CA PRO A 271 -3.87 -0.64 -24.31
C PRO A 271 -3.68 0.09 -25.61
N ALA A 272 -2.45 0.18 -26.08
CA ALA A 272 -2.20 0.76 -27.36
C ALA A 272 -2.65 -0.15 -28.50
N SER A 273 -3.35 0.47 -29.44
CA SER A 273 -3.60 -0.08 -30.77
C SER A 273 -2.47 0.23 -31.74
N SER A 274 -1.58 1.18 -31.40
CA SER A 274 -0.46 1.62 -32.21
C SER A 274 0.83 1.76 -31.38
N PRO A 275 2.01 1.39 -31.90
CA PRO A 275 3.30 1.66 -31.23
C PRO A 275 3.56 3.15 -30.94
N ALA A 276 2.86 4.05 -31.62
CA ALA A 276 2.97 5.49 -31.40
C ALA A 276 2.07 6.01 -30.25
N ASP A 277 1.12 5.20 -29.78
CA ASP A 277 0.29 5.55 -28.62
C ASP A 277 1.17 5.61 -27.37
N ARG A 278 0.84 6.52 -26.45
CA ARG A 278 1.58 6.69 -25.19
C ARG A 278 0.69 6.33 -24.01
N LEU A 279 1.17 5.39 -23.20
CA LEU A 279 0.52 4.96 -21.97
C LEU A 279 1.19 5.65 -20.78
N SER A 280 0.39 6.18 -19.87
CA SER A 280 0.85 6.67 -18.57
C SER A 280 0.19 5.86 -17.47
N PHE A 281 1.00 5.14 -16.71
CA PHE A 281 0.54 4.45 -15.51
C PHE A 281 0.07 5.47 -14.47
N GLY A 282 -1.08 5.19 -13.86
CA GLY A 282 -1.65 6.04 -12.84
C GLY A 282 -1.47 5.45 -11.45
N ALA A 283 -2.23 4.40 -11.18
CA ALA A 283 -2.29 3.75 -9.87
C ALA A 283 -2.86 2.34 -9.98
N VAL A 284 -2.71 1.56 -8.91
CA VAL A 284 -3.27 0.22 -8.78
C VAL A 284 -3.85 0.05 -7.38
N THR A 285 -4.95 -0.68 -7.30
CA THR A 285 -5.55 -1.11 -6.02
C THR A 285 -6.00 -2.55 -6.13
N GLU A 286 -6.04 -3.26 -5.02
CA GLU A 286 -6.42 -4.67 -4.96
C GLU A 286 -7.54 -4.87 -3.95
N GLY A 287 -8.54 -5.66 -4.33
CA GLY A 287 -9.64 -6.02 -3.46
C GLY A 287 -9.29 -7.18 -2.51
N PRO A 288 -10.10 -7.40 -1.45
CA PRO A 288 -10.02 -8.60 -0.60
C PRO A 288 -10.15 -9.92 -1.35
N ASP A 289 -10.77 -9.89 -2.52
CA ASP A 289 -10.98 -11.05 -3.40
C ASP A 289 -9.75 -11.37 -4.26
N GLY A 290 -8.75 -10.48 -4.26
CA GLY A 290 -7.44 -10.68 -4.89
C GLY A 290 -7.39 -10.20 -6.31
N ARG A 291 -8.39 -9.45 -6.73
CA ARG A 291 -8.44 -8.84 -8.03
C ARG A 291 -7.78 -7.47 -7.97
N ALA A 292 -6.97 -7.18 -8.97
CA ALA A 292 -6.32 -5.89 -9.11
C ALA A 292 -7.09 -5.01 -10.09
N LEU A 293 -7.23 -3.73 -9.76
CA LEU A 293 -7.71 -2.69 -10.65
C LEU A 293 -6.55 -1.76 -10.99
N ILE A 294 -6.23 -1.67 -12.28
CA ILE A 294 -5.13 -0.85 -12.79
C ILE A 294 -5.72 0.32 -13.58
N GLY A 295 -5.33 1.53 -13.18
CA GLY A 295 -5.76 2.78 -13.81
C GLY A 295 -4.67 3.43 -14.63
N ASN A 296 -4.99 3.83 -15.87
CA ASN A 296 -4.03 4.44 -16.78
C ASN A 296 -4.66 5.55 -17.64
N VAL A 297 -3.81 6.41 -18.22
CA VAL A 297 -4.18 7.33 -19.29
C VAL A 297 -3.52 6.89 -20.59
N LEU A 298 -4.32 6.69 -21.64
CA LEU A 298 -3.83 6.41 -22.98
C LEU A 298 -3.98 7.65 -23.87
N ARG A 299 -2.87 8.08 -24.48
CA ARG A 299 -2.84 9.12 -25.52
C ARG A 299 -2.69 8.44 -26.87
N LYS A 300 -3.62 8.73 -27.79
CA LYS A 300 -3.66 8.09 -29.11
C LYS A 300 -2.99 8.92 -30.20
N ALA A 301 -2.14 8.28 -30.99
CA ALA A 301 -1.48 8.85 -32.17
C ALA A 301 -2.51 9.28 -33.26
N PRO A 302 -2.13 10.14 -34.24
CA PRO A 302 -0.80 10.70 -34.51
C PRO A 302 -0.41 11.91 -33.65
N ASP A 303 -1.37 12.77 -33.28
CA ASP A 303 -1.07 14.04 -32.59
C ASP A 303 -1.20 13.94 -31.06
N ASN A 304 -1.52 12.75 -30.52
CA ASN A 304 -1.75 12.51 -29.09
C ASN A 304 -2.83 13.39 -28.45
N CYS A 305 -3.67 14.04 -29.27
CA CYS A 305 -4.79 14.88 -28.85
C CYS A 305 -5.93 14.10 -28.18
N ARG A 306 -6.18 12.86 -28.62
CA ARG A 306 -7.25 12.03 -28.05
C ARG A 306 -6.73 11.34 -26.79
N ARG A 307 -7.15 11.85 -25.63
CA ARG A 307 -6.86 11.27 -24.31
C ARG A 307 -8.05 10.46 -23.85
N THR A 308 -7.80 9.21 -23.49
CA THR A 308 -8.83 8.32 -22.95
C THR A 308 -8.35 7.71 -21.65
N GLN A 309 -9.19 7.76 -20.62
CA GLN A 309 -8.95 7.01 -19.40
C GLN A 309 -9.41 5.58 -19.61
N HIS A 310 -8.54 4.65 -19.21
CA HIS A 310 -8.84 3.22 -19.26
C HIS A 310 -8.74 2.65 -17.86
N PHE A 311 -9.76 1.88 -17.52
CA PHE A 311 -9.73 0.96 -16.39
C PHE A 311 -9.55 -0.43 -16.94
N GLN A 312 -8.64 -1.15 -16.30
CA GLN A 312 -8.54 -2.57 -16.50
C GLN A 312 -8.73 -3.27 -15.17
N HIS A 313 -9.74 -4.13 -15.12
CA HIS A 313 -9.95 -5.04 -14.01
C HIS A 313 -9.32 -6.39 -14.36
N LEU A 314 -8.39 -6.82 -13.52
CA LEU A 314 -7.73 -8.11 -13.60
C LEU A 314 -8.67 -9.15 -12.98
N THR A 315 -9.32 -9.95 -13.82
CA THR A 315 -10.32 -10.96 -13.42
C THR A 315 -9.74 -12.15 -12.67
N ARG A 316 -8.41 -12.28 -12.68
CA ARG A 316 -7.70 -13.38 -12.02
C ARG A 316 -7.54 -13.06 -10.54
N ARG A 317 -8.09 -13.91 -9.65
CA ARG A 317 -7.70 -13.89 -8.24
C ARG A 317 -6.21 -14.17 -8.15
N LEU A 318 -5.47 -13.24 -7.55
CA LEU A 318 -4.03 -13.39 -7.31
C LEU A 318 -3.75 -14.43 -6.19
N TYR A 319 -4.77 -14.81 -5.41
CA TYR A 319 -4.68 -15.77 -4.30
C TYR A 319 -4.80 -17.26 -4.73
N GLY A 320 -3.94 -18.11 -4.16
CA GLY A 320 -4.37 -19.44 -3.71
C GLY A 320 -4.08 -20.68 -4.56
N VAL A 321 -3.30 -20.63 -5.64
CA VAL A 321 -3.10 -21.84 -6.48
C VAL A 321 -1.66 -21.99 -6.97
N SER A 322 -1.02 -23.08 -6.56
CA SER A 322 0.20 -23.60 -7.19
C SER A 322 -0.22 -24.53 -8.34
N GLY A 323 0.08 -24.15 -9.58
CA GLY A 323 -0.27 -24.93 -10.78
C GLY A 323 -0.86 -24.07 -11.89
N PHE A 324 -0.52 -24.41 -13.14
CA PHE A 324 -0.75 -23.57 -14.32
C PHE A 324 -2.18 -23.60 -14.89
N GLN A 325 -3.11 -24.35 -14.29
CA GLN A 325 -4.48 -24.47 -14.82
C GLN A 325 -5.54 -24.35 -13.72
N LEU A 326 -6.46 -23.40 -13.92
CA LEU A 326 -7.67 -23.20 -13.14
C LEU A 326 -8.85 -22.93 -14.08
N PRO A 327 -10.08 -23.29 -13.69
CA PRO A 327 -11.29 -22.90 -14.42
C PRO A 327 -11.46 -21.39 -14.31
N GLY A 328 -11.55 -20.70 -15.45
CA GLY A 328 -11.67 -19.25 -15.52
C GLY A 328 -12.90 -18.71 -14.81
N ASP A 329 -12.70 -17.77 -13.88
CA ASP A 329 -13.75 -16.84 -13.46
C ASP A 329 -13.96 -15.83 -14.62
N THR A 330 -14.94 -16.12 -15.47
CA THR A 330 -15.27 -15.32 -16.66
C THR A 330 -16.26 -14.19 -16.37
N SER A 331 -16.49 -13.84 -15.10
CA SER A 331 -17.53 -12.88 -14.69
C SER A 331 -17.42 -11.50 -15.36
N PHE A 332 -16.24 -11.16 -15.92
CA PHE A 332 -16.03 -9.90 -16.64
C PHE A 332 -15.30 -10.01 -17.99
N ALA A 333 -14.89 -11.21 -18.41
CA ALA A 333 -14.32 -11.42 -19.73
C ALA A 333 -14.48 -12.87 -20.22
N PRO A 334 -14.89 -13.10 -21.48
CA PRO A 334 -15.34 -14.41 -21.97
C PRO A 334 -14.25 -15.47 -22.25
N GLN A 335 -12.95 -15.21 -22.09
CA GLN A 335 -11.90 -16.24 -22.28
C GLN A 335 -10.79 -16.21 -21.22
N GLU A 336 -10.10 -17.34 -21.06
CA GLU A 336 -8.95 -17.48 -20.16
C GLU A 336 -7.87 -16.42 -20.44
N GLY A 337 -7.36 -15.79 -19.38
CA GLY A 337 -6.34 -14.74 -19.47
C GLY A 337 -6.86 -13.35 -19.89
N GLN A 338 -8.18 -13.15 -19.95
CA GLN A 338 -8.75 -11.86 -20.37
C GLN A 338 -9.01 -10.91 -19.20
N TYR A 339 -8.56 -9.68 -19.39
CA TYR A 339 -8.89 -8.53 -18.57
C TYR A 339 -10.12 -7.81 -19.11
N ALA A 340 -10.90 -7.18 -18.23
CA ALA A 340 -12.06 -6.40 -18.64
C ALA A 340 -11.69 -4.93 -18.88
N TRP A 341 -12.09 -4.41 -20.03
CA TRP A 341 -11.78 -3.06 -20.50
C TRP A 341 -12.96 -2.12 -20.30
N TYR A 342 -12.73 -1.03 -19.59
CA TYR A 342 -13.77 -0.02 -19.41
C TYR A 342 -13.23 1.37 -19.74
N PRO A 343 -13.59 1.91 -20.92
CA PRO A 343 -13.32 3.31 -21.21
C PRO A 343 -14.20 4.16 -20.30
N VAL A 344 -13.58 5.03 -19.50
CA VAL A 344 -14.34 6.08 -18.83
C VAL A 344 -14.41 7.25 -19.79
N GLN A 345 -15.61 7.47 -20.34
CA GLN A 345 -15.86 8.67 -21.11
C GLN A 345 -15.84 9.86 -20.17
N PRO A 346 -15.00 10.87 -20.42
CA PRO A 346 -14.98 12.07 -19.61
C PRO A 346 -16.35 12.75 -19.69
N LEU A 347 -16.85 13.22 -18.55
CA LEU A 347 -18.12 13.98 -18.44
C LEU A 347 -18.06 15.37 -19.12
N PHE A 348 -16.95 15.69 -19.80
CA PHE A 348 -16.65 17.01 -20.33
C PHE A 348 -16.44 16.94 -21.84
N ASN A 349 -17.06 17.89 -22.56
CA ASN A 349 -16.76 18.18 -23.95
C ASN A 349 -15.54 19.10 -23.99
N PHE A 350 -14.39 18.58 -24.42
CA PHE A 350 -13.15 19.35 -24.55
C PHE A 350 -13.15 20.14 -25.86
N SER A 351 -12.80 21.42 -25.78
CA SER A 351 -12.90 22.35 -26.92
C SER A 351 -11.70 22.27 -27.87
N ASN A 352 -10.56 21.74 -27.41
CA ASN A 352 -9.32 21.63 -28.18
C ASN A 352 -8.37 20.53 -27.62
N CYS A 353 -7.26 20.27 -28.31
CA CYS A 353 -6.26 19.25 -27.98
C CYS A 353 -5.50 19.44 -26.65
N ASN A 354 -5.51 20.66 -26.09
CA ASN A 354 -4.82 20.95 -24.84
C ASN A 354 -5.68 20.60 -23.63
N GLU A 355 -6.99 20.47 -23.82
CA GLU A 355 -7.93 20.10 -22.79
C GLU A 355 -8.13 18.58 -22.71
N GLY A 356 -8.44 18.07 -21.53
CA GLY A 356 -8.62 16.64 -21.34
C GLY A 356 -8.29 16.15 -19.95
N VAL A 357 -8.54 14.88 -19.69
CA VAL A 357 -7.89 14.20 -18.57
C VAL A 357 -6.40 14.08 -18.89
N ILE A 358 -5.56 14.62 -18.01
CA ILE A 358 -4.10 14.70 -18.22
C ILE A 358 -3.32 13.72 -17.34
N ALA A 359 -3.92 13.28 -16.23
CA ALA A 359 -3.34 12.32 -15.32
C ALA A 359 -4.42 11.50 -14.62
N PHE A 360 -4.13 10.21 -14.45
CA PHE A 360 -4.77 9.34 -13.48
C PHE A 360 -3.85 9.34 -12.26
N ARG A 361 -4.32 9.85 -11.12
CA ARG A 361 -3.47 10.16 -9.96
C ARG A 361 -3.48 9.06 -8.92
N ASP A 362 -4.67 8.58 -8.58
CA ASP A 362 -4.84 7.55 -7.56
C ASP A 362 -6.17 6.81 -7.74
N VAL A 363 -6.27 5.61 -7.15
CA VAL A 363 -7.48 4.79 -7.15
C VAL A 363 -7.68 4.15 -5.77
N ALA A 364 -8.92 4.13 -5.29
CA ALA A 364 -9.28 3.43 -4.07
C ALA A 364 -10.58 2.65 -4.26
N LEU A 365 -10.72 1.57 -3.48
CA LEU A 365 -11.93 0.76 -3.43
C LEU A 365 -12.66 1.01 -2.12
N GLN A 366 -13.93 1.35 -2.21
CA GLN A 366 -14.82 1.41 -1.06
C GLN A 366 -15.29 0.00 -0.70
N ARG A 367 -15.60 -0.23 0.58
CA ARG A 367 -16.12 -1.51 1.12
C ARG A 367 -17.42 -1.93 0.45
N ASP A 368 -18.20 -0.98 -0.04
CA ASP A 368 -19.43 -1.25 -0.81
C ASP A 368 -19.17 -1.66 -2.28
N GLY A 369 -17.91 -1.93 -2.65
CA GLY A 369 -17.50 -2.33 -3.99
C GLY A 369 -17.35 -1.17 -4.97
N ARG A 370 -17.57 0.09 -4.56
CA ARG A 370 -17.42 1.24 -5.46
C ARG A 370 -15.96 1.60 -5.67
N ILE A 371 -15.66 2.04 -6.89
CA ILE A 371 -14.32 2.48 -7.30
C ILE A 371 -14.28 4.00 -7.25
N LEU A 372 -13.31 4.54 -6.53
CA LEU A 372 -12.96 5.96 -6.49
C LEU A 372 -11.72 6.23 -7.31
N ILE A 373 -11.75 7.31 -8.09
CA ILE A 373 -10.70 7.65 -9.03
C ILE A 373 -10.34 9.11 -8.81
N LEU A 374 -9.07 9.36 -8.51
CA LEU A 374 -8.51 10.69 -8.48
C LEU A 374 -7.82 10.99 -9.80
N SER A 375 -8.22 12.08 -10.46
CA SER A 375 -7.70 12.47 -11.77
C SER A 375 -7.37 13.96 -11.81
N SER A 376 -6.52 14.35 -12.76
CA SER A 376 -6.30 15.75 -13.11
C SER A 376 -6.84 16.03 -14.51
N ILE A 377 -7.56 17.14 -14.65
CA ILE A 377 -8.13 17.61 -15.92
C ILE A 377 -7.49 18.94 -16.28
N GLN A 378 -7.17 19.14 -17.55
CA GLN A 378 -6.83 20.43 -18.13
C GLN A 378 -8.09 20.99 -18.81
N GLN A 379 -8.54 22.15 -18.36
CA GLN A 379 -9.60 22.94 -19.02
C GLN A 379 -9.37 24.41 -18.64
N ASP A 380 -8.68 25.15 -19.50
CA ASP A 380 -8.04 26.46 -19.26
C ASP A 380 -6.93 26.46 -18.18
N TRP A 381 -7.13 25.72 -17.08
CA TRP A 381 -6.18 25.45 -16.01
C TRP A 381 -6.31 24.02 -15.48
N GLN A 382 -5.39 23.59 -14.61
CA GLN A 382 -5.48 22.26 -14.00
C GLN A 382 -6.50 22.23 -12.86
N LYS A 383 -7.40 21.24 -12.92
CA LYS A 383 -8.43 20.97 -11.91
C LYS A 383 -8.34 19.51 -11.45
N PRO A 384 -8.58 19.23 -10.16
CA PRO A 384 -8.73 17.86 -9.72
C PRO A 384 -10.15 17.37 -10.00
N MET A 385 -10.30 16.08 -10.28
CA MET A 385 -11.59 15.40 -10.35
C MET A 385 -11.53 14.14 -9.49
N LEU A 386 -12.51 13.99 -8.61
CA LEU A 386 -12.81 12.73 -7.95
C LEU A 386 -14.03 12.11 -8.64
N THR A 387 -13.86 10.93 -9.22
CA THR A 387 -14.95 10.19 -9.86
C THR A 387 -15.27 8.96 -9.03
N ARG A 388 -16.56 8.74 -8.76
CA ARG A 388 -17.06 7.52 -8.13
C ARG A 388 -17.89 6.74 -9.13
N LEU A 389 -17.48 5.52 -9.45
CA LEU A 389 -18.22 4.65 -10.37
C LEU A 389 -19.38 3.97 -9.62
N GLN A 390 -20.62 4.17 -10.09
CA GLN A 390 -21.85 3.72 -9.41
C GLN A 390 -22.63 2.62 -10.17
N GLY A 391 -22.12 2.10 -11.30
CA GLY A 391 -22.86 1.13 -12.11
C GLY A 391 -22.96 -0.26 -11.48
N ASN A 392 -24.12 -0.92 -11.58
CA ASN A 392 -24.37 -2.30 -11.10
C ASN A 392 -23.36 -3.34 -11.64
N ALA A 393 -22.70 -3.07 -12.76
CA ALA A 393 -21.65 -3.93 -13.31
C ALA A 393 -20.30 -3.81 -12.56
N PHE A 394 -20.11 -2.79 -11.70
CA PHE A 394 -18.86 -2.54 -10.97
C PHE A 394 -19.00 -2.63 -9.46
N VAL A 395 -20.24 -2.51 -8.96
CA VAL A 395 -20.54 -2.73 -7.55
C VAL A 395 -20.44 -4.23 -7.29
N ALA A 396 -19.27 -4.68 -6.86
CA ALA A 396 -19.17 -5.97 -6.18
C ALA A 396 -20.11 -5.94 -4.96
N ALA A 397 -20.63 -7.09 -4.53
CA ALA A 397 -21.34 -7.16 -3.26
C ALA A 397 -20.47 -6.53 -2.16
N PRO A 398 -21.04 -5.74 -1.22
CA PRO A 398 -20.26 -5.11 -0.17
C PRO A 398 -19.36 -6.14 0.52
N TRP A 399 -18.07 -5.85 0.57
CA TRP A 399 -17.11 -6.71 1.23
C TRP A 399 -17.24 -6.49 2.74
N ASP A 400 -17.79 -7.49 3.42
CA ASP A 400 -17.64 -7.57 4.86
C ASP A 400 -16.28 -8.20 5.18
N VAL A 401 -15.39 -7.39 5.73
CA VAL A 401 -14.01 -7.71 6.02
C VAL A 401 -13.76 -7.82 7.53
N ALA A 402 -14.83 -7.76 8.32
CA ALA A 402 -14.81 -7.88 9.77
C ALA A 402 -15.14 -9.33 10.16
N PRO A 403 -14.15 -10.13 10.60
CA PRO A 403 -14.43 -11.47 11.09
C PRO A 403 -15.20 -11.41 12.42
N ALA A 404 -15.96 -12.47 12.69
CA ALA A 404 -16.60 -12.67 13.98
C ALA A 404 -15.54 -12.83 15.10
N ALA A 405 -15.92 -12.46 16.33
CA ALA A 405 -15.08 -12.65 17.50
C ALA A 405 -14.71 -14.13 17.68
N MET A 406 -13.45 -14.39 18.05
CA MET A 406 -12.94 -15.75 18.28
C MET A 406 -12.14 -15.80 19.58
N SER A 407 -12.04 -16.98 20.18
CA SER A 407 -11.29 -17.18 21.42
C SER A 407 -10.73 -18.60 21.50
N PHE A 408 -9.60 -18.74 22.19
CA PHE A 408 -9.07 -20.05 22.55
C PHE A 408 -9.32 -20.31 24.04
N PRO A 409 -9.67 -21.54 24.43
CA PRO A 409 -9.56 -21.93 25.83
C PRO A 409 -8.08 -21.94 26.25
N ALA A 410 -7.83 -21.59 27.51
CA ALA A 410 -6.49 -21.72 28.08
C ALA A 410 -6.08 -23.20 28.16
N ALA A 411 -4.80 -23.46 27.95
CA ALA A 411 -4.22 -24.80 28.07
C ALA A 411 -3.17 -24.86 29.17
N SER A 412 -2.90 -26.06 29.66
CA SER A 412 -1.81 -26.30 30.59
C SER A 412 -1.07 -27.58 30.26
N ASP A 413 0.25 -27.55 30.36
CA ASP A 413 1.09 -28.71 30.06
C ASP A 413 2.38 -28.68 30.90
N ARG A 414 3.27 -29.65 30.68
CA ARG A 414 4.60 -29.70 31.31
C ARG A 414 5.52 -28.61 30.74
N PRO A 415 6.54 -28.19 31.49
CA PRO A 415 7.56 -27.32 30.95
C PRO A 415 8.19 -27.85 29.65
N TYR A 416 8.49 -26.94 28.72
CA TYR A 416 9.16 -27.22 27.43
C TYR A 416 8.40 -28.10 26.43
N THR A 417 7.18 -28.55 26.72
CA THR A 417 6.42 -29.36 25.76
C THR A 417 5.81 -28.51 24.67
N THR A 418 5.59 -29.13 23.51
CA THR A 418 4.84 -28.50 22.42
C THR A 418 3.35 -28.65 22.69
N VAL A 419 2.63 -27.52 22.74
CA VAL A 419 1.20 -27.45 22.99
C VAL A 419 0.49 -26.97 21.72
N THR A 420 -0.60 -27.64 21.37
CA THR A 420 -1.48 -27.25 20.25
C THR A 420 -2.80 -26.75 20.81
N SER A 421 -3.30 -25.63 20.29
CA SER A 421 -4.59 -25.08 20.68
C SER A 421 -5.75 -25.93 20.17
N ASP A 422 -6.94 -25.67 20.70
CA ASP A 422 -8.19 -26.01 20.01
C ASP A 422 -8.32 -25.27 18.69
N VAL A 423 -9.32 -25.67 17.90
CA VAL A 423 -9.64 -25.01 16.62
C VAL A 423 -10.45 -23.76 16.84
N VAL A 424 -10.18 -22.75 16.02
CA VAL A 424 -11.11 -21.64 15.78
C VAL A 424 -11.50 -21.65 14.32
N ILE A 425 -12.76 -21.33 14.04
CA ILE A 425 -13.31 -21.28 12.68
C ILE A 425 -13.46 -19.82 12.31
N VAL A 426 -12.99 -19.47 11.12
CA VAL A 426 -13.15 -18.12 10.57
C VAL A 426 -14.59 -17.99 10.09
N ASP A 427 -15.28 -16.95 10.54
CA ASP A 427 -16.66 -16.64 10.18
C ASP A 427 -16.89 -15.11 10.17
N GLY A 428 -18.05 -14.66 9.71
CA GLY A 428 -18.48 -13.26 9.68
C GLY A 428 -18.04 -12.47 8.44
N LEU A 429 -17.21 -13.03 7.58
CA LEU A 429 -16.76 -12.35 6.36
C LEU A 429 -17.83 -12.36 5.26
N GLY A 430 -17.70 -11.48 4.28
CA GLY A 430 -18.52 -11.48 3.07
C GLY A 430 -18.21 -12.67 2.18
N THR A 431 -19.13 -13.00 1.27
CA THR A 431 -18.91 -14.05 0.26
C THR A 431 -17.65 -13.74 -0.56
N ASP A 432 -16.78 -14.72 -0.73
CA ASP A 432 -15.51 -14.61 -1.47
C ASP A 432 -14.49 -13.61 -0.91
N VAL A 433 -14.75 -13.03 0.26
CA VAL A 433 -13.77 -12.22 0.99
C VAL A 433 -12.74 -13.13 1.63
N GLN A 434 -11.48 -12.78 1.45
CA GLN A 434 -10.39 -13.32 2.25
C GLN A 434 -9.83 -12.20 3.13
N VAL A 435 -9.38 -12.56 4.32
CA VAL A 435 -8.64 -11.67 5.22
C VAL A 435 -7.37 -12.35 5.71
N PRO A 436 -6.31 -11.61 6.05
CA PRO A 436 -5.11 -12.21 6.60
C PRO A 436 -5.37 -12.77 8.00
N ALA A 437 -4.61 -13.82 8.32
CA ALA A 437 -4.48 -14.40 9.65
C ALA A 437 -3.00 -14.63 9.95
N TYR A 438 -2.53 -14.24 11.14
CA TYR A 438 -1.16 -14.51 11.58
C TYR A 438 -1.09 -14.68 13.10
N ALA A 439 -0.05 -15.35 13.58
CA ALA A 439 0.15 -15.61 14.99
C ALA A 439 1.44 -14.94 15.48
N LEU A 440 1.42 -14.43 16.72
CA LEU A 440 2.62 -14.01 17.45
C LEU A 440 2.86 -14.99 18.60
N GLY A 441 4.11 -15.43 18.78
CA GLY A 441 4.49 -16.38 19.83
C GLY A 441 4.05 -17.83 19.57
N ALA A 442 3.55 -18.15 18.37
CA ALA A 442 3.16 -19.49 17.96
C ALA A 442 3.26 -19.66 16.43
N LEU A 443 3.33 -20.91 15.98
CA LEU A 443 3.12 -21.29 14.59
C LEU A 443 1.62 -21.42 14.30
N LEU A 444 1.19 -21.01 13.11
CA LEU A 444 -0.20 -21.08 12.65
C LEU A 444 -0.40 -22.23 11.66
N SER A 445 -1.51 -22.96 11.82
CA SER A 445 -1.99 -23.97 10.88
C SER A 445 -3.35 -23.57 10.31
N LEU A 446 -3.51 -23.75 9.00
CA LEU A 446 -4.78 -23.58 8.27
C LEU A 446 -5.28 -24.93 7.76
N ASN A 447 -6.56 -25.25 8.00
CA ASN A 447 -7.25 -26.44 7.49
C ASN A 447 -6.48 -27.74 7.72
N TYR A 448 -5.91 -27.88 8.92
CA TYR A 448 -5.08 -29.02 9.34
C TYR A 448 -3.81 -29.24 8.51
N GLY A 449 -3.37 -28.23 7.76
CA GLY A 449 -2.11 -28.23 7.05
C GLY A 449 -0.88 -28.13 7.98
N PRO A 450 0.31 -27.99 7.38
CA PRO A 450 1.55 -27.81 8.14
C PRO A 450 1.53 -26.49 8.91
N TYR A 451 2.18 -26.48 10.07
CA TYR A 451 2.35 -25.29 10.90
C TYR A 451 3.44 -24.41 10.34
N ARG A 452 3.17 -23.11 10.25
CA ARG A 452 4.03 -22.13 9.60
C ARG A 452 4.19 -20.90 10.49
N ASP A 453 5.37 -20.31 10.44
CA ASP A 453 5.64 -18.99 10.98
C ASP A 453 5.48 -17.95 9.87
N ALA A 454 4.24 -17.84 9.35
CA ALA A 454 3.91 -16.94 8.27
C ALA A 454 2.41 -16.63 8.28
N PRO A 455 2.02 -15.41 7.85
CA PRO A 455 0.61 -15.09 7.60
C PRO A 455 -0.03 -16.05 6.58
N LEU A 456 -1.33 -16.27 6.74
CA LEU A 456 -2.18 -17.10 5.87
C LEU A 456 -3.41 -16.29 5.49
N TRP A 457 -3.98 -16.57 4.32
CA TRP A 457 -5.31 -16.07 3.99
C TRP A 457 -6.38 -17.03 4.45
N VAL A 458 -7.42 -16.46 5.02
CA VAL A 458 -8.58 -17.19 5.48
C VAL A 458 -9.86 -16.60 4.94
N LYS A 459 -10.82 -17.47 4.71
CA LYS A 459 -12.21 -17.17 4.35
C LYS A 459 -13.15 -17.85 5.34
N ASN A 460 -14.44 -17.53 5.27
CA ASN A 460 -15.45 -18.23 6.06
C ASN A 460 -15.34 -19.75 5.90
N GLY A 461 -15.39 -20.44 7.04
CA GLY A 461 -15.28 -21.90 7.15
C GLY A 461 -13.85 -22.43 7.28
N ASP A 462 -12.82 -21.59 7.10
CA ASP A 462 -11.44 -22.03 7.33
C ASP A 462 -11.17 -22.29 8.82
N VAL A 463 -10.39 -23.33 9.09
CA VAL A 463 -10.07 -23.80 10.44
C VAL A 463 -8.64 -23.44 10.80
N LEU A 464 -8.45 -22.69 11.88
CA LEU A 464 -7.15 -22.27 12.37
C LEU A 464 -6.78 -22.98 13.69
N ARG A 465 -5.49 -23.28 13.85
CA ARG A 465 -4.88 -23.76 15.10
C ARG A 465 -3.52 -23.14 15.34
N LEU A 466 -3.19 -22.90 16.59
CA LEU A 466 -1.88 -22.45 17.04
C LEU A 466 -1.07 -23.62 17.60
N ARG A 467 0.24 -23.58 17.40
CA ARG A 467 1.20 -24.46 18.07
C ARG A 467 2.31 -23.64 18.68
N THR A 468 2.60 -23.92 19.94
CA THR A 468 3.49 -23.12 20.76
C THR A 468 4.23 -24.04 21.75
N THR A 469 5.16 -23.52 22.53
CA THR A 469 5.91 -24.30 23.53
C THR A 469 5.51 -23.85 24.94
N ALA A 470 5.21 -24.76 25.86
CA ALA A 470 4.93 -24.39 27.24
C ALA A 470 6.13 -23.68 27.90
N PRO A 471 5.90 -22.75 28.84
CA PRO A 471 6.96 -22.06 29.57
C PRO A 471 7.97 -23.00 30.22
N ALA A 472 9.20 -22.53 30.38
CA ALA A 472 10.33 -23.29 30.93
C ALA A 472 10.19 -23.61 32.43
N GLN A 473 9.45 -22.79 33.17
CA GLN A 473 9.32 -22.87 34.62
C GLN A 473 7.89 -23.16 35.02
N SER A 474 7.72 -24.07 35.99
CA SER A 474 6.41 -24.39 36.51
C SER A 474 5.74 -23.16 37.15
N GLY A 475 4.43 -23.00 36.93
CA GLY A 475 3.64 -21.86 37.39
C GLY A 475 3.71 -20.63 36.47
N GLN A 476 4.60 -20.59 35.48
CA GLN A 476 4.61 -19.52 34.48
C GLN A 476 3.58 -19.75 33.39
N SER A 477 3.06 -18.64 32.86
CA SER A 477 2.19 -18.60 31.69
C SER A 477 2.82 -17.80 30.57
N ARG A 478 2.53 -18.19 29.33
CA ARG A 478 2.80 -17.36 28.14
C ARG A 478 1.54 -17.23 27.30
N THR A 479 1.46 -16.15 26.54
CA THR A 479 0.38 -15.91 25.60
C THR A 479 0.92 -15.99 24.17
N ALA A 480 0.23 -16.77 23.34
CA ALA A 480 0.34 -16.68 21.90
C ALA A 480 -0.94 -16.04 21.36
N SER A 481 -0.81 -15.09 20.44
CA SER A 481 -1.97 -14.33 19.95
C SER A 481 -2.19 -14.60 18.48
N LEU A 482 -3.40 -15.02 18.11
CA LEU A 482 -3.88 -15.06 16.74
C LEU A 482 -4.53 -13.72 16.41
N PHE A 483 -4.22 -13.20 15.23
CA PHE A 483 -4.90 -12.06 14.63
C PHE A 483 -5.56 -12.52 13.34
N VAL A 484 -6.83 -12.17 13.14
CA VAL A 484 -7.58 -12.43 11.91
C VAL A 484 -8.34 -11.17 11.51
N GLY A 485 -8.38 -10.87 10.23
CA GLY A 485 -9.16 -9.74 9.74
C GLY A 485 -8.33 -8.54 9.38
N GLY A 486 -8.97 -7.64 8.63
CA GLY A 486 -8.38 -6.40 8.19
C GLY A 486 -7.41 -6.55 7.02
N ILE A 487 -7.68 -5.88 5.91
CA ILE A 487 -6.86 -5.94 4.69
C ILE A 487 -5.86 -4.80 4.73
N ARG A 488 -4.58 -5.02 4.45
CA ARG A 488 -3.68 -3.87 4.33
C ARG A 488 -4.19 -2.89 3.28
N GLY A 489 -4.44 -1.66 3.71
CA GLY A 489 -4.62 -0.55 2.80
C GLY A 489 -3.33 -0.31 2.01
N LYS A 490 -3.42 0.53 0.97
CA LYS A 490 -2.25 1.05 0.26
C LYS A 490 -1.29 1.69 1.28
N ASN A 491 -0.06 1.18 1.33
CA ASN A 491 1.06 1.71 2.13
C ASN A 491 0.80 1.81 3.64
N SER A 492 0.09 0.85 4.24
CA SER A 492 -0.05 0.81 5.70
C SER A 492 -0.26 -0.60 6.27
N TRP A 493 0.23 -0.82 7.50
CA TRP A 493 -0.17 -1.93 8.38
C TRP A 493 -1.61 -1.85 8.88
N ALA A 494 -2.21 -0.68 8.65
CA ALA A 494 -3.56 -0.38 8.98
C ALA A 494 -4.49 -1.20 8.08
N SER A 495 -5.08 -2.20 8.69
CA SER A 495 -6.23 -2.93 8.18
C SER A 495 -7.32 -1.96 7.70
N LEU A 496 -7.87 -2.21 6.51
CA LEU A 496 -9.22 -1.86 6.10
C LEU A 496 -10.09 -3.01 6.60
N GLY A 497 -10.90 -2.75 7.63
CA GLY A 497 -11.74 -3.77 8.26
C GLY A 497 -11.25 -4.14 9.64
N ASP A 498 -12.17 -4.57 10.51
CA ASP A 498 -11.83 -4.86 11.89
C ASP A 498 -10.91 -6.08 11.98
N ARG A 499 -9.92 -5.98 12.86
CA ARG A 499 -9.02 -7.08 13.19
C ARG A 499 -9.43 -7.66 14.52
N VAL A 500 -9.75 -8.95 14.54
CA VAL A 500 -10.03 -9.70 15.76
C VAL A 500 -8.73 -10.32 16.26
N GLN A 501 -8.49 -10.22 17.57
CA GLN A 501 -7.42 -10.91 18.27
C GLN A 501 -8.01 -12.02 19.13
N ALA A 502 -7.37 -13.18 19.14
CA ALA A 502 -7.67 -14.27 20.05
C ALA A 502 -6.39 -14.77 20.72
N ASP A 503 -6.37 -14.68 22.04
CA ASP A 503 -5.24 -15.09 22.85
C ASP A 503 -5.38 -16.55 23.28
N PHE A 504 -4.31 -17.31 23.04
CA PHE A 504 -4.11 -18.63 23.57
C PHE A 504 -3.11 -18.55 24.72
N VAL A 505 -3.59 -18.81 25.95
CA VAL A 505 -2.78 -18.76 27.18
C VAL A 505 -2.36 -20.18 27.56
N ILE A 506 -1.06 -20.39 27.78
CA ILE A 506 -0.47 -21.69 28.11
C ILE A 506 0.28 -21.57 29.42
N THR A 507 -0.09 -22.40 30.39
CA THR A 507 0.54 -22.44 31.72
C THR A 507 1.33 -23.74 31.90
N ALA A 508 2.58 -23.64 32.36
CA ALA A 508 3.38 -24.79 32.71
C ALA A 508 3.01 -25.32 34.11
N SER A 509 1.98 -26.15 34.23
CA SER A 509 1.45 -26.58 35.55
C SER A 509 1.75 -28.04 35.90
N GLN A 510 2.27 -28.84 34.96
CA GLN A 510 2.54 -30.26 35.20
C GLN A 510 4.02 -30.53 35.56
N PRO A 511 4.31 -31.52 36.44
CA PRO A 511 5.67 -31.84 36.84
C PRO A 511 6.54 -32.33 35.67
N SER A 512 7.83 -31.99 35.68
CA SER A 512 8.82 -32.43 34.68
C SER A 512 9.01 -33.95 34.70
N LEU A 513 9.34 -34.55 33.56
CA LEU A 513 9.75 -35.96 33.53
C LEU A 513 11.02 -36.15 34.39
N PRO A 514 11.18 -37.30 35.08
CA PRO A 514 12.46 -37.68 35.67
C PRO A 514 13.52 -37.73 34.56
N GLY A 515 14.65 -37.06 34.79
CA GLY A 515 15.75 -36.90 33.83
C GLY A 515 16.57 -38.16 33.60
#